data_AF-A0A060XLM3-F1
#
_entry.id   AF-A0A060XLM3-F1
#
_cell.length_a   1.000
_cell.length_b   1.000
_cell.length_c   1.000
_cell.angle_alpha   90.00
_cell.angle_beta   90.00
_cell.angle_gamma   90.00
#
_symmetry.space_group_name_H-M   'P 1'
#
loop_
_entity.id
_entity.type
_entity.pdbx_description
1 polymer ?
#
loop_
_entity_poly.entity_id
_entity_poly.type
_entity_poly.pdbx_seq_one_letter_code
_entity_poly.pdbx_strand_id
1 'polypeptide(L)'
;MGKCIKYRCFPTKVIVCVCVFREGTASEPLSACRIHGHVYVNKVAGNFHITVGKPIHHPRGHAHIAAFVSHDTYNFSHRIDHLSFGEEIPGIINPLDGTEKITSNHNEMFQYFITVVPTKLHTSKVSADTHQFSVTERERVINHAAGSHGVSGIFMKYDTSSLMVTVSEQHMPLWQFLVRLCGIIGGIFSTTGMIHGFVGFCFDIVCCRFKLGPYKPREVVLPDPHVNNCAAPLLTDNHVQE
;
A
#
# COMPACT_ATOMS: atom_id res chain seq x y z
N MET A 1 8.07 -6.58 34.51
CA MET A 1 7.73 -5.16 34.28
C MET A 1 7.23 -4.99 32.84
N GLY A 2 5.99 -5.46 32.58
CA GLY A 2 5.38 -5.38 31.27
C GLY A 2 4.76 -3.99 31.09
N LYS A 3 5.27 -3.20 30.14
CA LYS A 3 4.65 -1.93 29.77
C LYS A 3 3.32 -2.25 29.11
N CYS A 4 2.20 -2.02 29.81
CA CYS A 4 0.90 -1.86 29.16
C CYS A 4 1.05 -0.74 28.13
N ILE A 5 1.08 -1.12 26.85
CA ILE A 5 0.97 -0.18 25.75
C ILE A 5 -0.38 0.51 25.96
N LYS A 6 -0.35 1.77 26.36
CA LYS A 6 -1.53 2.61 26.54
C LYS A 6 -2.09 2.88 25.14
N TYR A 7 -2.84 1.93 24.59
CA TYR A 7 -3.61 2.15 23.38
C TYR A 7 -4.52 3.33 23.69
N ARG A 8 -4.29 4.45 23.00
CA ARG A 8 -5.18 5.61 23.10
C ARG A 8 -6.53 5.18 22.53
N CYS A 9 -7.46 4.82 23.42
CA CYS A 9 -8.85 4.49 23.12
C CYS A 9 -9.66 5.74 22.80
N PHE A 10 -9.20 6.53 21.82
CA PHE A 10 -10.05 7.57 21.25
C PHE A 10 -11.15 6.92 20.40
N PRO A 11 -12.37 7.46 20.41
CA PRO A 11 -13.43 6.98 19.55
C PRO A 11 -13.03 7.11 18.07
N THR A 12 -13.39 6.14 17.26
CA THR A 12 -13.17 6.18 15.81
C THR A 12 -14.38 6.83 15.15
N LYS A 13 -14.13 7.84 14.31
CA LYS A 13 -15.14 8.45 13.45
C LYS A 13 -15.45 7.48 12.30
N VAL A 14 -16.70 7.07 12.13
CA VAL A 14 -17.16 6.27 10.99
C VAL A 14 -17.98 7.19 10.11
N ILE A 15 -17.59 7.36 8.85
CA ILE A 15 -18.30 8.19 7.88
C ILE A 15 -19.07 7.25 6.98
N VAL A 16 -20.38 7.46 6.86
CA VAL A 16 -21.30 6.57 6.17
C VAL A 16 -22.14 7.38 5.19
N CYS A 17 -22.14 6.99 3.92
CA CYS A 17 -23.06 7.47 2.89
C CYS A 17 -23.69 6.27 2.18
N VAL A 18 -24.96 5.98 2.47
CA VAL A 18 -25.72 4.86 1.90
C VAL A 18 -27.01 5.38 1.29
N CYS A 19 -27.23 5.06 0.03
CA CYS A 19 -28.50 5.26 -0.66
C CYS A 19 -29.29 3.95 -0.66
N VAL A 20 -30.46 3.93 -0.03
CA VAL A 20 -31.35 2.77 0.01
C VAL A 20 -32.49 3.00 -0.98
N PHE A 21 -32.65 2.09 -1.94
CA PHE A 21 -33.75 2.15 -2.91
C PHE A 21 -35.04 1.71 -2.24
N ARG A 22 -36.12 2.43 -2.51
CA ARG A 22 -37.48 2.09 -2.10
C ARG A 22 -38.27 1.70 -3.34
N GLU A 23 -38.99 0.59 -3.23
CA GLU A 23 -39.90 0.12 -4.28
C GLU A 23 -40.96 1.21 -4.56
N GLY A 24 -41.08 1.59 -5.83
CA GLY A 24 -42.13 2.46 -6.35
C GLY A 24 -42.91 1.70 -7.41
N THR A 25 -44.21 1.93 -7.50
CA THR A 25 -45.00 1.37 -8.62
C THR A 25 -44.60 2.07 -9.92
N ALA A 26 -44.81 1.45 -11.09
CA ALA A 26 -44.42 1.99 -12.41
C ALA A 26 -44.98 3.39 -12.74
N SER A 27 -45.88 3.94 -11.92
CA SER A 27 -46.47 5.27 -12.03
C SER A 27 -45.88 6.31 -11.05
N GLU A 28 -45.04 5.90 -10.11
CA GLU A 28 -44.41 6.77 -9.11
C GLU A 28 -42.90 6.87 -9.33
N PRO A 29 -42.28 8.03 -9.09
CA PRO A 29 -40.83 8.16 -9.18
C PRO A 29 -40.15 7.22 -8.17
N LEU A 30 -39.12 6.50 -8.61
CA LEU A 30 -38.25 5.68 -7.75
C LEU A 30 -37.83 6.51 -6.52
N SER A 31 -38.30 6.10 -5.34
CA SER A 31 -37.98 6.77 -4.09
C SER A 31 -36.68 6.16 -3.56
N ALA A 32 -35.76 6.99 -3.07
CA ALA A 32 -34.54 6.51 -2.41
C ALA A 32 -34.28 7.32 -1.15
N CYS A 33 -33.74 6.66 -0.12
CA CYS A 33 -33.33 7.31 1.11
C CYS A 33 -31.80 7.44 1.13
N ARG A 34 -31.29 8.68 1.14
CA ARG A 34 -29.86 8.95 1.28
C ARG A 34 -29.52 9.21 2.74
N ILE A 35 -28.77 8.28 3.34
CA ILE A 35 -28.27 8.36 4.71
C ILE A 35 -26.82 8.81 4.62
N HIS A 36 -26.50 10.02 5.08
CA HIS A 36 -25.13 10.53 5.13
C HIS A 36 -24.83 11.10 6.51
N GLY A 37 -23.67 10.77 7.08
CA GLY A 37 -23.23 11.34 8.35
C GLY A 37 -21.94 10.73 8.87
N HIS A 38 -21.59 11.11 10.09
CA HIS A 38 -20.50 10.48 10.82
C HIS A 38 -20.93 10.12 12.23
N VAL A 39 -20.42 9.00 12.74
CA VAL A 39 -20.69 8.52 14.09
C VAL A 39 -19.38 8.19 14.79
N TYR A 40 -19.27 8.58 16.06
CA TYR A 40 -18.13 8.23 16.90
C TYR A 40 -18.45 6.92 17.61
N VAL A 41 -17.64 5.89 17.36
CA VAL A 41 -17.80 4.57 17.97
C VAL A 41 -16.59 4.19 18.80
N ASN A 42 -16.80 3.34 19.80
CA ASN A 42 -15.71 2.75 20.57
C ASN A 42 -14.88 1.81 19.68
N LYS A 43 -13.57 1.69 19.98
CA LYS A 43 -12.65 0.76 19.30
C LYS A 43 -12.81 -0.67 19.81
N VAL A 44 -14.01 -1.21 19.65
CA VAL A 44 -14.39 -2.58 19.99
C VAL A 44 -15.30 -3.12 18.90
N ALA A 45 -15.49 -4.44 18.85
CA ALA A 45 -16.46 -5.05 17.96
C ALA A 45 -17.86 -4.45 18.17
N GLY A 46 -18.51 -4.09 17.06
CA GLY A 46 -19.82 -3.46 17.07
C GLY A 46 -20.64 -3.80 15.84
N ASN A 47 -21.92 -3.44 15.89
CA ASN A 47 -22.87 -3.72 14.83
C ASN A 47 -23.83 -2.53 14.70
N PHE A 48 -23.74 -1.81 13.58
CA PHE A 48 -24.77 -0.86 13.20
C PHE A 48 -25.59 -1.45 12.06
N HIS A 49 -26.89 -1.19 12.06
CA HIS A 49 -27.80 -1.81 11.12
C HIS A 49 -28.88 -0.84 10.69
N ILE A 50 -29.31 -1.01 9.44
CA ILE A 50 -30.42 -0.28 8.83
C ILE A 50 -31.48 -1.32 8.56
N THR A 51 -32.59 -1.22 9.30
CA THR A 51 -33.72 -2.14 9.22
C THR A 51 -35.02 -1.35 9.25
N VAL A 52 -36.11 -1.96 8.82
CA VAL A 52 -37.43 -1.34 8.83
C VAL A 52 -38.06 -1.42 10.23
N GLY A 53 -38.89 -0.42 10.56
CA GLY A 53 -39.66 -0.38 11.80
C GLY A 53 -39.19 0.70 12.78
N LYS A 54 -40.04 1.02 13.76
CA LYS A 54 -39.73 2.01 14.79
C LYS A 54 -38.64 1.47 15.72
N PRO A 55 -37.56 2.24 15.98
CA PRO A 55 -36.58 1.85 16.97
C PRO A 55 -37.22 1.91 18.36
N ILE A 56 -37.07 0.84 19.14
CA ILE A 56 -37.42 0.80 20.56
C ILE A 56 -36.12 0.78 21.35
N HIS A 57 -35.96 1.81 22.17
CA HIS A 57 -34.83 1.95 23.08
C HIS A 57 -35.06 1.04 24.28
N HIS A 58 -34.24 0.00 24.44
CA HIS A 58 -34.26 -0.87 25.61
C HIS A 58 -32.98 -0.63 26.43
N PRO A 59 -32.99 -0.73 27.77
CA PRO A 59 -31.80 -0.47 28.59
C PRO A 59 -30.58 -1.38 28.32
N ARG A 60 -30.72 -2.43 27.49
CA ARG A 60 -29.64 -3.34 27.05
C ARG A 60 -29.34 -3.27 25.54
N GLY A 61 -29.93 -2.34 24.79
CA GLY A 61 -29.68 -2.20 23.34
C GLY A 61 -30.83 -1.53 22.57
N HIS A 62 -30.84 -1.66 21.24
CA HIS A 62 -31.92 -1.21 20.37
C HIS A 62 -32.59 -2.41 19.70
N ALA A 63 -33.92 -2.46 19.73
CA ALA A 63 -34.71 -3.47 19.05
C ALA A 63 -35.66 -2.79 18.06
N HIS A 64 -35.84 -3.40 16.88
CA HIS A 64 -36.82 -2.95 15.90
C HIS A 64 -38.05 -3.86 15.95
N ILE A 65 -39.25 -3.28 16.08
CA ILE A 65 -40.49 -4.03 15.86
C ILE A 65 -40.79 -3.99 14.36
N ALA A 66 -40.50 -5.10 13.68
CA ALA A 66 -40.90 -5.32 12.28
C ALA A 66 -42.30 -5.95 12.15
N ALA A 67 -42.93 -6.35 13.26
CA ALA A 67 -44.19 -7.11 13.27
C ALA A 67 -45.41 -6.39 12.66
N PHE A 68 -45.33 -5.08 12.39
CA PHE A 68 -46.45 -4.28 11.87
C PHE A 68 -46.19 -3.71 10.47
N VAL A 69 -45.08 -4.06 9.82
CA VAL A 69 -44.76 -3.61 8.45
C VAL A 69 -44.91 -4.80 7.51
N SER A 70 -45.78 -4.70 6.50
CA SER A 70 -46.00 -5.79 5.56
C SER A 70 -44.72 -6.09 4.77
N HIS A 71 -44.43 -7.37 4.61
CA HIS A 71 -43.23 -7.88 3.93
C HIS A 71 -43.07 -7.39 2.48
N ASP A 72 -44.14 -6.88 1.87
CA ASP A 72 -44.16 -6.43 0.47
C ASP A 72 -43.86 -4.93 0.29
N THR A 73 -43.55 -4.20 1.37
CA THR A 73 -43.40 -2.74 1.32
C THR A 73 -41.97 -2.23 1.38
N TYR A 74 -40.98 -3.12 1.47
CA TYR A 74 -39.59 -2.73 1.64
C TYR A 74 -38.64 -3.52 0.75
N ASN A 75 -37.67 -2.79 0.19
CA ASN A 75 -36.57 -3.31 -0.60
C ASN A 75 -35.27 -2.87 0.09
N PHE A 76 -34.32 -3.79 0.26
CA PHE A 76 -33.01 -3.50 0.85
C PHE A 76 -31.90 -3.35 -0.19
N SER A 77 -32.27 -3.19 -1.46
CA SER A 77 -31.37 -2.75 -2.51
C SER A 77 -30.76 -1.41 -2.10
N HIS A 78 -29.44 -1.31 -2.20
CA HIS A 78 -28.73 -0.14 -1.73
C HIS A 78 -27.42 0.07 -2.48
N ARG A 79 -26.95 1.30 -2.44
CA ARG A 79 -25.65 1.73 -2.93
C ARG A 79 -24.88 2.38 -1.79
N ILE A 80 -23.67 1.91 -1.52
CA ILE A 80 -22.75 2.51 -0.57
C ILE A 80 -21.91 3.49 -1.37
N ASP A 81 -22.17 4.79 -1.20
CA ASP A 81 -21.39 5.82 -1.88
C ASP A 81 -20.02 5.96 -1.23
N HIS A 82 -19.99 5.95 0.12
CA HIS A 82 -18.76 6.09 0.88
C HIS A 82 -18.86 5.44 2.27
N LEU A 83 -17.85 4.66 2.64
CA LEU A 83 -17.68 4.17 4.01
C LEU A 83 -16.21 4.22 4.42
N SER A 84 -15.90 4.99 5.47
CA SER A 84 -14.54 5.12 5.98
C SER A 84 -14.46 5.09 7.50
N PHE A 85 -13.28 4.73 8.02
CA PHE A 85 -12.98 4.66 9.44
C PHE A 85 -11.80 5.57 9.79
N GLY A 86 -12.01 6.50 10.71
CA GLY A 86 -11.03 7.50 11.13
C GLY A 86 -11.04 8.75 10.26
N GLU A 87 -9.87 9.37 10.12
CA GLU A 87 -9.69 10.54 9.27
C GLU A 87 -9.41 10.11 7.83
N GLU A 88 -10.08 10.77 6.88
CA GLU A 88 -9.87 10.55 5.46
C GLU A 88 -8.53 11.16 5.01
N ILE A 89 -7.70 10.35 4.35
CA ILE A 89 -6.42 10.78 3.80
C ILE A 89 -6.46 10.52 2.29
N PRO A 90 -5.99 11.46 1.45
CA PRO A 90 -5.93 11.26 0.02
C PRO A 90 -5.07 10.04 -0.32
N GLY A 91 -5.58 9.18 -1.20
CA GLY A 91 -4.89 7.96 -1.66
C GLY A 91 -5.30 6.67 -0.95
N ILE A 92 -6.18 6.73 0.06
CA ILE A 92 -6.81 5.53 0.62
C ILE A 92 -8.03 5.17 -0.22
N ILE A 93 -8.09 3.92 -0.67
CA ILE A 93 -9.23 3.36 -1.40
C ILE A 93 -10.00 2.47 -0.43
N ASN A 94 -11.26 2.80 -0.16
CA ASN A 94 -12.10 1.97 0.71
C ASN A 94 -12.80 0.88 -0.12
N PRO A 95 -12.83 -0.38 0.35
CA PRO A 95 -13.41 -1.49 -0.42
C PRO A 95 -14.90 -1.36 -0.76
N LEU A 96 -15.69 -0.64 0.05
CA LEU A 96 -17.14 -0.53 -0.13
C LEU A 96 -17.57 0.73 -0.89
N ASP A 97 -16.65 1.61 -1.25
CA ASP A 97 -16.98 2.85 -1.96
C ASP A 97 -17.51 2.54 -3.36
N GLY A 98 -18.68 3.07 -3.68
CA GLY A 98 -19.37 2.87 -4.96
C GLY A 98 -20.00 1.49 -5.14
N THR A 99 -20.04 0.63 -4.11
CA THR A 99 -20.65 -0.70 -4.21
C THR A 99 -22.17 -0.61 -4.24
N GLU A 100 -22.81 -1.43 -5.08
CA GLU A 100 -24.27 -1.47 -5.24
C GLU A 100 -24.77 -2.92 -5.14
N LYS A 101 -25.87 -3.11 -4.41
CA LYS A 101 -26.57 -4.37 -4.27
C LYS A 101 -28.03 -4.17 -4.64
N ILE A 102 -28.49 -4.97 -5.60
CA ILE A 102 -29.88 -4.97 -6.06
C ILE A 102 -30.45 -6.36 -5.81
N THR A 103 -31.61 -6.42 -5.17
CA THR A 103 -32.36 -7.65 -4.93
C THR A 103 -33.82 -7.47 -5.34
N SER A 104 -34.41 -8.52 -5.90
CA SER A 104 -35.84 -8.63 -6.15
C SER A 104 -36.61 -9.17 -4.94
N ASN A 105 -35.91 -9.73 -3.95
CA ASN A 105 -36.54 -10.28 -2.76
C ASN A 105 -36.64 -9.21 -1.67
N HIS A 106 -37.85 -8.94 -1.21
CA HIS A 106 -38.10 -7.96 -0.14
C HIS A 106 -37.48 -8.39 1.21
N ASN A 107 -37.39 -9.70 1.46
CA ASN A 107 -36.88 -10.27 2.71
C ASN A 107 -35.39 -10.67 2.66
N GLU A 108 -34.57 -9.90 1.96
CA GLU A 108 -33.12 -10.12 1.92
C GLU A 108 -32.42 -9.54 3.16
N MET A 109 -31.42 -10.25 3.68
CA MET A 109 -30.51 -9.79 4.72
C MET A 109 -29.11 -9.63 4.11
N PHE A 110 -28.61 -8.39 4.10
CA PHE A 110 -27.24 -8.05 3.71
C PHE A 110 -26.37 -7.91 4.97
N GLN A 111 -25.28 -8.66 5.05
CA GLN A 111 -24.33 -8.58 6.14
C GLN A 111 -22.93 -8.27 5.61
N TYR A 112 -22.36 -7.17 6.10
CA TYR A 112 -21.00 -6.75 5.84
C TYR A 112 -20.18 -6.97 7.10
N PHE A 113 -19.21 -7.89 7.03
CA PHE A 113 -18.24 -8.14 8.08
C PHE A 113 -16.98 -7.33 7.75
N ILE A 114 -16.79 -6.25 8.49
CA ILE A 114 -15.72 -5.28 8.29
C ILE A 114 -14.65 -5.52 9.34
N THR A 115 -13.41 -5.76 8.90
CA THR A 115 -12.25 -5.85 9.80
C THR A 115 -11.42 -4.59 9.64
N VAL A 116 -11.38 -3.76 10.68
CA VAL A 116 -10.68 -2.47 10.70
C VAL A 116 -9.27 -2.67 11.25
N VAL A 117 -8.27 -2.23 10.49
CA VAL A 117 -6.85 -2.31 10.82
C VAL A 117 -6.30 -0.89 10.99
N PRO A 118 -5.83 -0.52 12.19
CA PRO A 118 -5.14 0.74 12.40
C PRO A 118 -3.85 0.81 11.58
N THR A 119 -3.69 1.89 10.81
CA THR A 119 -2.49 2.13 9.99
C THR A 119 -1.84 3.45 10.37
N LYS A 120 -0.54 3.41 10.68
CA LYS A 120 0.28 4.60 10.87
C LYS A 120 1.04 4.93 9.60
N LEU A 121 0.82 6.12 9.09
CA LEU A 121 1.58 6.65 7.96
C LEU A 121 2.71 7.53 8.48
N HIS A 122 3.94 7.16 8.11
CA HIS A 122 5.16 7.94 8.34
C HIS A 122 5.81 8.22 6.99
N THR A 123 5.34 9.28 6.34
CA THR A 123 5.88 9.78 5.06
C THR A 123 6.58 11.12 5.32
N SER A 124 7.52 11.49 4.45
CA SER A 124 8.34 12.71 4.60
C SER A 124 7.53 14.01 4.75
N LYS A 125 6.28 14.04 4.25
CA LYS A 125 5.38 15.21 4.31
C LYS A 125 4.18 15.06 5.24
N VAL A 126 3.81 13.84 5.61
CA VAL A 126 2.57 13.55 6.34
C VAL A 126 2.83 12.46 7.36
N SER A 127 2.52 12.75 8.62
CA SER A 127 2.37 11.74 9.67
C SER A 127 0.94 11.76 10.15
N ALA A 128 0.22 10.67 9.92
CA ALA A 128 -1.20 10.57 10.25
C ALA A 128 -1.57 9.15 10.68
N ASP A 129 -2.47 9.07 11.65
CA ASP A 129 -3.10 7.83 12.08
C ASP A 129 -4.38 7.64 11.26
N THR A 130 -4.42 6.59 10.44
CA THR A 130 -5.57 6.23 9.60
C THR A 130 -6.02 4.81 9.89
N HIS A 131 -7.09 4.37 9.25
CA HIS A 131 -7.55 2.99 9.33
C HIS A 131 -7.78 2.47 7.91
N GLN A 132 -7.28 1.27 7.66
CA GLN A 132 -7.68 0.48 6.51
C GLN A 132 -8.69 -0.55 6.96
N PHE A 133 -9.48 -1.08 6.05
CA PHE A 133 -10.37 -2.18 6.39
C PHE A 133 -10.53 -3.15 5.23
N SER A 134 -10.88 -4.38 5.57
CA SER A 134 -11.29 -5.41 4.63
C SER A 134 -12.74 -5.78 4.89
N VAL A 135 -13.44 -6.26 3.86
CA VAL A 135 -14.87 -6.57 3.96
C VAL A 135 -15.15 -7.97 3.45
N THR A 136 -16.02 -8.69 4.15
CA THR A 136 -16.62 -9.94 3.71
C THR A 136 -18.12 -9.76 3.68
N GLU A 137 -18.74 -10.05 2.54
CA GLU A 137 -20.17 -9.86 2.32
C GLU A 137 -20.91 -11.19 2.44
N ARG A 138 -22.11 -11.15 3.03
CA ARG A 138 -23.00 -12.30 3.12
C ARG A 138 -24.43 -11.85 2.88
N GLU A 139 -25.07 -12.50 1.92
CA GLU A 139 -26.46 -12.28 1.55
C GLU A 139 -27.28 -13.51 1.92
N ARG A 140 -28.48 -13.30 2.46
CA ARG A 140 -29.38 -14.39 2.84
C ARG A 140 -30.83 -13.95 2.75
N VAL A 141 -31.64 -14.71 2.03
CA VAL A 141 -33.10 -14.60 2.04
C VAL A 141 -33.67 -15.13 3.35
N ILE A 142 -34.48 -14.32 4.01
CA ILE A 142 -35.20 -14.68 5.23
C ILE A 142 -36.55 -15.31 4.84
N ASN A 143 -36.74 -16.56 5.27
CA ASN A 143 -37.97 -17.30 5.04
C ASN A 143 -38.34 -18.08 6.30
N HIS A 144 -39.29 -17.52 7.05
CA HIS A 144 -39.75 -18.07 8.32
C HIS A 144 -40.42 -19.46 8.15
N ALA A 145 -41.02 -19.74 6.99
CA ALA A 145 -41.65 -21.03 6.71
C ALA A 145 -40.62 -22.14 6.41
N ALA A 146 -39.47 -21.79 5.84
CA ALA A 146 -38.37 -22.71 5.57
C ALA A 146 -37.37 -22.85 6.75
N GLY A 147 -37.71 -22.32 7.93
CA GLY A 147 -36.84 -22.33 9.12
C GLY A 147 -35.71 -21.28 9.10
N SER A 148 -35.67 -20.39 8.11
CA SER A 148 -34.72 -19.28 8.02
C SER A 148 -35.26 -18.09 8.84
N HIS A 149 -35.09 -18.18 10.16
CA HIS A 149 -35.40 -17.07 11.07
C HIS A 149 -34.31 -15.98 10.99
N GLY A 150 -34.73 -14.71 11.02
CA GLY A 150 -33.84 -13.57 10.97
C GLY A 150 -34.60 -12.27 10.72
N VAL A 151 -33.89 -11.15 10.82
CA VAL A 151 -34.42 -9.83 10.51
C VAL A 151 -33.81 -9.38 9.18
N SER A 152 -34.63 -9.06 8.19
CA SER A 152 -34.17 -8.51 6.91
C SER A 152 -33.62 -7.09 7.12
N GLY A 153 -32.64 -6.72 6.29
CA GLY A 153 -31.98 -5.42 6.41
C GLY A 153 -30.49 -5.45 6.11
N ILE A 154 -29.86 -4.29 6.31
CA ILE A 154 -28.45 -4.05 6.04
C ILE A 154 -27.72 -4.01 7.38
N PHE A 155 -26.80 -4.93 7.60
CA PHE A 155 -26.05 -5.09 8.83
C PHE A 155 -24.57 -4.87 8.58
N MET A 156 -23.99 -3.92 9.29
CA MET A 156 -22.57 -3.55 9.19
C MET A 156 -21.91 -3.92 10.52
N LYS A 157 -21.27 -5.09 10.53
CA LYS A 157 -20.56 -5.63 11.68
C LYS A 157 -19.10 -5.29 11.53
N TYR A 158 -18.58 -4.43 12.40
CA TYR A 158 -17.18 -4.05 12.38
C TYR A 158 -16.45 -4.66 13.57
N ASP A 159 -15.23 -5.12 13.33
CA ASP A 159 -14.30 -5.58 14.36
C ASP A 159 -12.95 -4.90 14.17
N THR A 160 -12.32 -4.52 15.28
CA THR A 160 -11.01 -3.84 15.27
C THR A 160 -9.90 -4.86 15.46
N SER A 161 -9.01 -4.97 14.48
CA SER A 161 -7.83 -5.83 14.57
C SER A 161 -6.86 -5.34 15.65
N SER A 162 -6.25 -6.29 16.36
CA SER A 162 -5.18 -6.02 17.32
C SER A 162 -3.83 -5.73 16.67
N LEU A 163 -3.72 -5.93 15.35
CA LEU A 163 -2.51 -5.65 14.57
C LEU A 163 -2.56 -4.22 14.05
N MET A 164 -1.40 -3.56 14.06
CA MET A 164 -1.23 -2.21 13.53
C MET A 164 -0.22 -2.23 12.39
N VAL A 165 -0.60 -1.68 11.24
CA VAL A 165 0.28 -1.56 10.07
C VAL A 165 1.03 -0.24 10.17
N THR A 166 2.35 -0.26 9.98
CA THR A 166 3.14 0.97 9.91
C THR A 166 3.74 1.08 8.52
N VAL A 167 3.35 2.12 7.78
CA VAL A 167 3.86 2.41 6.44
C VAL A 167 4.89 3.52 6.59
N SER A 168 6.16 3.15 6.42
CA SER A 168 7.28 4.09 6.41
C SER A 168 7.84 4.22 5.01
N GLU A 169 8.07 5.45 4.57
CA GLU A 169 8.77 5.71 3.32
C GLU A 169 10.27 5.43 3.49
N GLN A 170 10.83 4.52 2.68
CA GLN A 170 12.29 4.31 2.63
C GLN A 170 12.87 4.97 1.39
N HIS A 171 13.76 5.94 1.60
CA HIS A 171 14.60 6.51 0.56
C HIS A 171 16.02 6.03 0.70
N MET A 172 16.64 5.66 -0.42
CA MET A 172 18.07 5.37 -0.45
C MET A 172 18.86 6.68 -0.35
N PRO A 173 19.73 6.84 0.67
CA PRO A 173 20.51 8.06 0.80
C PRO A 173 21.49 8.19 -0.37
N LEU A 174 21.75 9.43 -0.81
CA LEU A 174 22.62 9.73 -1.96
C LEU A 174 24.04 9.13 -1.80
N TRP A 175 24.54 9.04 -0.58
CA TRP A 175 25.84 8.40 -0.29
C TRP A 175 25.86 6.92 -0.69
N GLN A 176 24.78 6.20 -0.43
CA GLN A 176 24.69 4.79 -0.79
C GLN A 176 24.56 4.60 -2.31
N PHE A 177 23.95 5.55 -3.00
CA PHE A 177 23.97 5.61 -4.46
C PHE A 177 25.39 5.84 -5.02
N LEU A 178 26.14 6.80 -4.47
CA LEU A 178 27.50 7.11 -4.92
C LEU A 178 28.48 5.94 -4.72
N VAL A 179 28.41 5.25 -3.58
CA VAL A 179 29.23 4.05 -3.32
C VAL A 179 28.92 2.96 -4.35
N ARG A 180 27.64 2.74 -4.67
CA ARG A 180 27.22 1.78 -5.70
C ARG A 180 27.73 2.18 -7.09
N LEU A 181 27.65 3.46 -7.44
CA LEU A 181 28.14 3.97 -8.72
C LEU A 181 29.66 3.80 -8.87
N CYS A 182 30.43 4.14 -7.83
CA CYS A 182 31.88 3.94 -7.81
C CYS A 182 32.24 2.45 -7.95
N GLY A 183 31.52 1.56 -7.28
CA GLY A 183 31.69 0.12 -7.41
C GLY A 183 31.45 -0.39 -8.84
N ILE A 184 30.45 0.14 -9.55
CA ILE A 184 30.20 -0.20 -10.96
C ILE A 184 31.36 0.27 -11.86
N ILE A 185 31.82 1.51 -11.70
CA ILE A 185 32.92 2.07 -12.50
C ILE A 185 34.22 1.30 -12.25
N GLY A 186 34.56 1.06 -10.98
CA GLY A 186 35.73 0.27 -10.59
C GLY A 186 35.66 -1.18 -11.09
N GLY A 187 34.47 -1.79 -11.05
CA GLY A 187 34.21 -3.11 -11.61
C GLY A 187 34.43 -3.17 -13.12
N ILE A 188 33.96 -2.17 -13.88
CA ILE A 188 34.17 -2.10 -15.33
C ILE A 188 35.65 -1.95 -15.67
N PHE A 189 36.37 -1.09 -14.96
CA PHE A 189 37.80 -0.89 -15.19
C PHE A 189 38.62 -2.15 -14.89
N SER A 190 38.34 -2.81 -13.75
CA SER A 190 39.02 -4.04 -13.36
C SER A 190 38.72 -5.21 -14.29
N THR A 191 37.47 -5.37 -14.70
CA THR A 191 37.06 -6.48 -15.59
C THR A 191 37.64 -6.30 -17.00
N THR A 192 37.67 -5.07 -17.52
CA THR A 192 38.34 -4.78 -18.81
C THR A 192 39.81 -5.17 -18.79
N GLY A 193 40.54 -4.82 -17.72
CA GLY A 193 41.95 -5.19 -17.57
C GLY A 193 42.18 -6.70 -17.49
N MET A 194 41.36 -7.41 -16.71
CA MET A 194 41.40 -8.88 -16.64
C MET A 194 41.11 -9.54 -17.99
N ILE A 195 40.10 -9.06 -18.73
CA ILE A 195 39.72 -9.61 -20.03
C ILE A 195 40.85 -9.39 -21.03
N HIS A 196 41.45 -8.19 -21.08
CA HIS A 196 42.57 -7.91 -21.98
C HIS A 196 43.78 -8.81 -21.69
N GLY A 197 44.13 -8.97 -20.41
CA GLY A 197 45.21 -9.88 -20.00
C GLY A 197 44.91 -11.35 -20.34
N PHE A 198 43.68 -11.80 -20.11
CA PHE A 198 43.26 -13.16 -20.43
C PHE A 198 43.26 -13.43 -21.94
N VAL A 199 42.79 -12.49 -22.76
CA VAL A 199 42.82 -12.61 -24.23
C VAL A 199 44.25 -12.63 -24.75
N GLY A 200 45.13 -11.76 -24.23
CA GLY A 200 46.56 -11.77 -24.59
C GLY A 200 47.23 -13.10 -24.26
N PHE A 201 47.02 -13.63 -23.05
CA PHE A 201 47.54 -14.93 -22.65
C PHE A 201 47.00 -16.08 -23.52
N CYS A 202 45.70 -16.07 -23.82
CA CYS A 202 45.10 -17.04 -24.74
C CYS A 202 45.72 -16.93 -26.14
N PHE A 203 45.93 -15.72 -26.65
CA PHE A 203 46.54 -15.49 -27.95
C PHE A 203 47.99 -15.98 -27.99
N ASP A 204 48.80 -15.67 -26.98
CA ASP A 204 50.18 -16.14 -26.87
C ASP A 204 50.26 -17.67 -26.79
N ILE A 205 49.41 -18.31 -25.98
CA ILE A 205 49.36 -19.78 -25.92
C ILE A 205 48.97 -20.37 -27.28
N VAL A 206 47.96 -19.82 -27.96
CA VAL A 206 47.51 -20.31 -29.27
C VAL A 206 48.59 -20.07 -30.33
N CYS A 207 49.19 -18.89 -30.41
CA CYS A 207 50.27 -18.58 -31.36
C CYS A 207 51.54 -19.40 -31.09
N CYS A 208 51.92 -19.61 -29.82
CA CYS A 208 53.04 -20.48 -29.45
C CYS A 208 52.75 -21.96 -29.70
N ARG A 209 51.53 -22.46 -29.47
CA ARG A 209 51.15 -23.86 -29.72
C ARG A 209 50.95 -24.18 -31.20
N PHE A 210 50.45 -23.24 -32.01
CA PHE A 210 50.11 -23.48 -33.41
C PHE A 210 51.17 -22.98 -34.42
N LYS A 211 52.31 -22.42 -33.98
CA LYS A 211 53.42 -21.93 -34.84
C LYS A 211 52.92 -21.07 -36.04
N LEU A 212 52.07 -20.09 -35.78
CA LEU A 212 51.78 -19.04 -36.75
C LEU A 212 52.76 -17.87 -36.50
N GLY A 213 53.43 -17.44 -37.57
CA GLY A 213 54.59 -16.53 -37.56
C GLY A 213 54.38 -15.15 -36.90
N PRO A 214 55.47 -14.40 -36.66
CA PRO A 214 55.56 -13.37 -35.63
C PRO A 214 54.64 -12.16 -35.86
N TYR A 215 53.91 -11.79 -34.80
CA TYR A 215 53.15 -10.54 -34.72
C TYR A 215 54.12 -9.37 -34.49
N LYS A 216 54.26 -8.46 -35.47
CA LYS A 216 55.00 -7.19 -35.28
C LYS A 216 54.08 -6.16 -34.60
N PRO A 217 54.41 -5.62 -33.42
CA PRO A 217 53.66 -4.50 -32.86
C PRO A 217 53.93 -3.22 -33.66
N ARG A 218 52.90 -2.40 -33.85
CA ARG A 218 53.00 -1.09 -34.53
C ARG A 218 53.24 0.00 -33.50
N GLU A 219 54.46 0.53 -33.43
CA GLU A 219 54.76 1.76 -32.69
C GLU A 219 54.05 2.95 -33.36
N VAL A 220 53.34 3.73 -32.55
CA VAL A 220 52.74 5.01 -32.95
C VAL A 220 53.76 6.10 -32.64
N VAL A 221 54.40 6.63 -33.68
CA VAL A 221 55.34 7.76 -33.63
C VAL A 221 54.57 9.07 -33.51
N LEU A 222 54.83 9.85 -32.46
CA LEU A 222 54.48 11.28 -32.37
C LEU A 222 55.74 12.12 -32.66
N PRO A 223 55.64 13.27 -33.36
CA PRO A 223 56.81 14.03 -33.83
C PRO A 223 57.35 15.02 -32.79
N ASP A 224 58.69 15.03 -32.63
CA ASP A 224 59.44 16.05 -31.88
C ASP A 224 59.48 17.41 -32.59
N PRO A 225 59.72 18.50 -31.84
CA PRO A 225 60.85 19.35 -32.21
C PRO A 225 61.73 19.80 -31.01
N HIS A 226 63.05 19.66 -31.23
CA HIS A 226 64.11 20.63 -30.86
C HIS A 226 64.56 20.79 -29.40
N VAL A 227 65.76 20.25 -29.06
CA VAL A 227 67.07 20.96 -29.04
C VAL A 227 68.11 20.25 -28.15
N ASN A 228 69.33 20.21 -28.69
CA ASN A 228 70.54 19.54 -28.22
C ASN A 228 71.09 20.06 -26.87
N ASN A 229 71.75 19.20 -26.09
CA ASN A 229 73.23 19.20 -25.94
C ASN A 229 73.69 18.31 -24.77
N CYS A 230 74.59 17.38 -25.07
CA CYS A 230 75.55 16.83 -24.13
C CYS A 230 76.64 17.88 -23.86
N ALA A 231 76.92 18.17 -22.58
CA ALA A 231 78.24 18.61 -22.12
C ALA A 231 78.34 18.45 -20.59
N ALA A 232 79.24 17.59 -20.13
CA ALA A 232 79.90 17.76 -18.82
C ALA A 232 81.04 18.79 -18.98
N PRO A 233 81.39 19.56 -17.93
CA PRO A 233 82.62 19.21 -17.19
C PRO A 233 82.65 19.58 -15.68
N LEU A 234 83.34 18.72 -14.93
CA LEU A 234 84.33 18.93 -13.84
C LEU A 234 84.24 20.06 -12.76
N LEU A 235 84.54 19.58 -11.53
CA LEU A 235 85.35 20.13 -10.40
C LEU A 235 84.66 20.78 -9.16
N THR A 236 84.93 20.14 -7.99
CA THR A 236 85.32 20.64 -6.61
C THR A 236 84.55 21.83 -6.00
N ASP A 237 84.28 21.98 -4.69
CA ASP A 237 84.69 21.42 -3.40
C ASP A 237 83.62 21.88 -2.37
N ASN A 238 83.60 21.28 -1.18
CA ASN A 238 83.41 21.93 0.14
C ASN A 238 82.81 20.96 1.17
N HIS A 239 83.69 20.35 1.96
CA HIS A 239 83.40 19.90 3.32
C HIS A 239 83.50 21.10 4.27
N VAL A 240 82.53 21.22 5.18
CA VAL A 240 82.50 22.14 6.31
C VAL A 240 83.36 21.58 7.45
N GLN A 241 84.17 22.40 8.13
CA GLN A 241 84.20 22.52 9.61
C GLN A 241 85.40 23.31 10.13
N GLU A 242 85.07 24.39 10.83
CA GLU A 242 85.63 24.72 12.14
C GLU A 242 85.13 23.70 13.18
#